data_AF-H2KRM2-F1
#
_entry.id   AF-H2KRM2-F1
#
_cell.length_a   1.000
_cell.length_b   1.000
_cell.length_c   1.000
_cell.angle_alpha   90.00
_cell.angle_beta   90.00
_cell.angle_gamma   90.00
#
_symmetry.space_group_name_H-M   'P 1'
#
loop_
_entity.id
_entity.type
_entity.pdbx_description
1 polymer ?
#
loop_
_entity_poly.entity_id
_entity_poly.type
_entity_poly.pdbx_seq_one_letter_code
_entity_poly.pdbx_strand_id
1 'polypeptide(L)'
;MMMVAKLLCVFVSLLHVCSAIERSRGALGPRVFTFVHGDDSAKLDFMTADSYCRTRVGTERAPSKPVGIIEHEDEVFGKTRHSSFSNETNSDDLILETRLASLHSYPETLALVKWISKQEKHSFWIGGTVTKTLNEYLRPIFILQWTDGSRGDFSFLKLPSEELSEIRVGEQRCVSVDYLSGQWGLHPCEEKRYFVCLTVPVLRNKVRHTLPTNIPSPAKQPSWVAPRPVLRSPPPRNQLTAEELRRLLS
;
A
#
# COMPACT_ATOMS: atom_id res chain seq x y z
N MET A 1 -46.29 10.04 47.81
CA MET A 1 -44.95 10.32 47.26
C MET A 1 -44.44 9.13 46.43
N MET A 2 -45.07 8.83 45.29
CA MET A 2 -44.66 7.75 44.38
C MET A 2 -44.94 8.20 42.93
N MET A 3 -44.26 9.25 42.46
CA MET A 3 -44.36 9.65 41.05
C MET A 3 -43.18 10.49 40.56
N VAL A 4 -41.99 10.28 41.11
CA VAL A 4 -40.74 10.91 40.61
C VAL A 4 -39.77 9.87 40.04
N ALA A 5 -40.03 8.57 40.22
CA ALA A 5 -39.15 7.48 39.78
C ALA A 5 -39.37 7.01 38.33
N LYS A 6 -40.30 7.60 37.57
CA LYS A 6 -40.55 7.23 36.15
C LYS A 6 -40.08 8.26 35.13
N LEU A 7 -39.60 9.43 35.57
CA LEU A 7 -39.16 10.50 34.67
C LEU A 7 -37.64 10.56 34.45
N LEU A 8 -36.88 9.60 34.99
CA LEU A 8 -35.44 9.45 34.73
C LEU A 8 -35.11 8.29 33.76
N CYS A 9 -36.11 7.51 33.33
CA CYS A 9 -35.91 6.42 32.36
C CYS A 9 -36.07 6.83 30.89
N VAL A 10 -36.36 8.11 30.59
CA VAL A 10 -36.55 8.58 29.20
C VAL A 10 -35.32 9.33 28.65
N PHE A 11 -34.34 9.66 29.50
CA PHE A 11 -33.07 10.28 29.04
C PHE A 11 -31.99 9.29 28.61
N VAL A 12 -32.27 7.98 28.59
CA VAL A 12 -31.28 6.93 28.26
C VAL A 12 -31.35 6.48 26.77
N SER A 13 -32.31 6.97 25.98
CA SER A 13 -32.55 6.43 24.62
C SER A 13 -32.01 7.28 23.46
N LEU A 14 -31.20 8.31 23.71
CA LEU A 14 -30.64 9.19 22.67
C LEU A 14 -29.11 9.26 22.63
N LEU A 15 -28.42 8.32 23.27
CA LEU A 15 -27.02 8.05 22.95
C LEU A 15 -26.97 7.21 21.66
N HIS A 16 -27.21 7.86 20.53
CA HIS A 16 -26.54 7.41 19.31
C HIS A 16 -25.05 7.58 19.59
N VAL A 17 -24.37 6.48 19.89
CA VAL A 17 -22.91 6.42 19.83
C VAL A 17 -22.58 6.70 18.36
N CYS A 18 -22.32 7.97 18.03
CA CYS A 18 -21.87 8.36 16.71
C CYS A 18 -20.47 7.77 16.55
N SER A 19 -20.39 6.60 15.94
CA SER A 19 -19.13 6.09 15.43
C SER A 19 -18.62 7.04 14.37
N ALA A 20 -17.52 7.74 14.69
CA ALA A 20 -17.00 8.82 13.87
C ALA A 20 -15.67 8.37 13.25
N ILE A 21 -15.68 8.16 11.93
CA ILE A 21 -14.45 8.11 11.15
C ILE A 21 -13.98 9.55 10.96
N GLU A 22 -12.83 9.86 11.52
CA GLU A 22 -12.12 11.12 11.37
C GLU A 22 -11.03 11.02 10.31
N ARG A 23 -10.68 12.17 9.72
CA ARG A 23 -9.61 12.26 8.74
C ARG A 23 -8.77 13.51 8.97
N SER A 24 -7.47 13.33 8.99
CA SER A 24 -6.50 14.42 9.02
C SER A 24 -5.66 14.39 7.75
N ARG A 25 -5.31 15.55 7.21
CA ARG A 25 -4.46 15.66 6.01
C ARG A 25 -3.12 16.33 6.33
N GLY A 26 -2.07 15.86 5.67
CA GLY A 26 -0.74 16.43 5.66
C GLY A 26 -0.14 16.29 4.26
N ALA A 27 0.92 17.03 3.94
CA ALA A 27 1.53 16.99 2.60
C ALA A 27 3.06 17.09 2.67
N LEU A 28 3.75 16.39 1.78
CA LEU A 28 5.19 16.51 1.56
C LEU A 28 5.44 16.75 0.07
N GLY A 29 5.60 18.02 -0.30
CA GLY A 29 5.60 18.44 -1.70
C GLY A 29 4.29 18.01 -2.41
N PRO A 30 4.37 17.26 -3.53
CA PRO A 30 3.18 16.83 -4.27
C PRO A 30 2.47 15.60 -3.66
N ARG A 31 3.03 15.01 -2.60
CA ARG A 31 2.50 13.81 -1.92
C ARG A 31 1.54 14.23 -0.82
N VAL A 32 0.27 13.86 -0.92
CA VAL A 32 -0.74 14.19 0.11
C VAL A 32 -1.07 12.96 0.94
N PHE A 33 -0.80 13.03 2.24
CA PHE A 33 -1.12 11.98 3.20
C PHE A 33 -2.48 12.27 3.85
N THR A 34 -3.32 11.25 3.95
CA THR A 34 -4.60 11.29 4.67
C THR A 34 -4.58 10.20 5.73
N PHE A 35 -4.56 10.60 6.99
CA PHE A 35 -4.63 9.71 8.14
C PHE A 35 -6.10 9.50 8.47
N VAL A 36 -6.55 8.24 8.43
CA VAL A 36 -7.92 7.83 8.74
C VAL A 36 -7.93 7.22 10.12
N HIS A 37 -8.67 7.84 11.04
CA HIS A 37 -8.67 7.52 12.46
C HIS A 37 -10.05 7.80 13.07
N GLY A 38 -10.19 7.79 14.40
CA GLY A 38 -11.46 8.06 15.08
C GLY A 38 -11.69 7.09 16.23
N ASP A 39 -12.86 6.45 16.24
CA ASP A 39 -13.15 5.37 17.19
C ASP A 39 -12.70 3.99 16.66
N ASP A 40 -12.96 2.93 17.43
CA ASP A 40 -12.60 1.56 17.03
C ASP A 40 -13.23 1.11 15.71
N SER A 41 -14.33 1.75 15.27
CA SER A 41 -14.97 1.44 13.99
C SER A 41 -14.18 1.98 12.78
N ALA A 42 -13.31 2.98 13.00
CA ALA A 42 -12.41 3.51 11.98
C ALA A 42 -11.19 2.62 11.73
N LYS A 43 -10.92 1.64 12.60
CA LYS A 43 -9.85 0.65 12.40
C LYS A 43 -10.27 -0.41 11.39
N LEU A 44 -9.44 -0.63 10.37
CA LEU A 44 -9.71 -1.59 9.30
C LEU A 44 -8.55 -2.60 9.19
N ASP A 45 -8.87 -3.80 8.68
CA ASP A 45 -7.84 -4.72 8.19
C ASP A 45 -7.12 -4.13 6.98
N PHE A 46 -5.96 -4.67 6.64
CA PHE A 46 -5.09 -4.10 5.62
C PHE A 46 -5.76 -4.01 4.24
N MET A 47 -6.46 -5.08 3.81
CA MET A 47 -7.09 -5.12 2.49
C MET A 47 -8.25 -4.12 2.40
N THR A 48 -9.06 -4.04 3.45
CA THR A 48 -10.18 -3.10 3.53
C THR A 48 -9.68 -1.65 3.61
N ALA A 49 -8.57 -1.40 4.30
CA ALA A 49 -7.91 -0.09 4.38
C ALA A 49 -7.39 0.39 3.01
N ASP A 50 -6.71 -0.47 2.24
CA ASP A 50 -6.27 -0.13 0.87
C ASP A 50 -7.45 0.14 -0.07
N SER A 51 -8.52 -0.67 0.02
CA SER A 51 -9.75 -0.43 -0.72
C SER A 51 -10.40 0.91 -0.36
N TYR A 52 -10.40 1.27 0.94
CA TYR A 52 -10.88 2.56 1.41
C TYR A 52 -10.07 3.72 0.81
N CYS A 53 -8.74 3.64 0.81
CA CYS A 53 -7.89 4.67 0.21
C CYS A 53 -8.23 4.89 -1.27
N ARG A 54 -8.37 3.81 -2.03
CA ARG A 54 -8.70 3.87 -3.45
C ARG A 54 -10.07 4.50 -3.75
N THR A 55 -11.07 4.19 -2.94
CA THR A 55 -12.48 4.49 -3.29
C THR A 55 -13.05 5.69 -2.57
N ARG A 56 -12.59 5.99 -1.35
CA ARG A 56 -13.18 6.99 -0.45
C ARG A 56 -12.33 8.23 -0.22
N VAL A 57 -11.02 8.17 -0.48
CA VAL A 57 -10.11 9.32 -0.32
C VAL A 57 -9.84 10.00 -1.66
N GLY A 58 -9.52 9.23 -2.70
CA GLY A 58 -9.19 9.76 -4.04
C GLY A 58 -10.36 10.36 -4.84
N THR A 59 -11.59 10.22 -4.36
CA THR A 59 -12.82 10.70 -5.04
C THR A 59 -13.30 12.07 -4.56
N GLU A 60 -12.69 12.61 -3.51
CA GLU A 60 -13.05 13.92 -2.97
C GLU A 60 -12.35 15.03 -3.75
N ARG A 61 -13.12 16.02 -4.22
CA ARG A 61 -12.57 17.25 -4.81
C ARG A 61 -11.54 17.84 -3.84
N ALA A 62 -10.34 18.13 -4.35
CA ALA A 62 -9.26 18.73 -3.57
C ALA A 62 -9.81 19.92 -2.74
N PRO A 63 -9.58 19.96 -1.42
CA PRO A 63 -9.95 21.12 -0.63
C PRO A 63 -9.19 22.34 -1.18
N SER A 64 -9.91 23.44 -1.36
CA SER A 64 -9.42 24.67 -2.01
C SER A 64 -8.36 25.46 -1.24
N LYS A 65 -7.70 24.88 -0.23
CA LYS A 65 -6.61 25.51 0.52
C LYS A 65 -5.64 24.44 1.06
N PRO A 66 -4.33 24.56 0.81
CA PRO A 66 -3.35 23.78 1.56
C PRO A 66 -3.36 24.27 3.01
N VAL A 67 -3.74 23.40 3.94
CA VAL A 67 -3.43 23.61 5.36
C VAL A 67 -1.94 23.29 5.48
N GLY A 68 -1.16 24.36 5.63
CA GLY A 68 0.30 24.32 5.59
C GLY A 68 0.89 23.40 6.64
N ILE A 69 1.92 22.66 6.24
CA ILE A 69 3.02 22.37 7.14
C ILE A 69 3.85 23.64 7.18
N ILE A 70 4.22 24.09 8.38
CA ILE A 70 5.07 25.27 8.59
C ILE A 70 6.39 25.05 7.84
N GLU A 71 6.59 25.77 6.74
CA GLU A 71 7.89 26.01 6.13
C GLU A 71 8.35 27.40 6.59
N HIS A 72 9.58 27.47 7.09
CA HIS A 72 10.25 28.73 7.36
C HIS A 72 10.54 29.45 6.04
N GLU A 73 10.43 30.77 6.09
CA GLU A 73 10.52 31.76 5.02
C GLU A 73 11.70 31.56 4.06
N ASP A 74 11.41 31.60 2.76
CA ASP A 74 12.05 32.55 1.84
C ASP A 74 11.16 32.78 0.61
N GLU A 75 11.18 34.02 0.16
CA GLU A 75 10.22 34.68 -0.71
C GLU A 75 10.39 34.32 -2.21
N VAL A 76 9.41 34.75 -3.01
CA VAL A 76 9.44 35.09 -4.45
C VAL A 76 8.86 34.09 -5.48
N PHE A 77 7.86 34.60 -6.25
CA PHE A 77 7.19 34.13 -7.48
C PHE A 77 6.08 33.06 -7.32
N GLY A 78 4.82 33.23 -7.78
CA GLY A 78 4.17 34.28 -8.56
C GLY A 78 2.73 33.85 -8.95
N LYS A 79 1.83 34.83 -8.95
CA LYS A 79 0.47 34.97 -9.54
C LYS A 79 -0.29 33.75 -10.14
N THR A 80 -1.52 33.62 -9.62
CA THR A 80 -2.77 33.08 -10.16
C THR A 80 -2.98 33.14 -11.68
N ARG A 81 -3.47 32.04 -12.26
CA ARG A 81 -4.40 32.05 -13.41
C ARG A 81 -5.45 30.94 -13.27
N HIS A 82 -6.68 31.35 -13.00
CA HIS A 82 -7.86 30.59 -13.40
C HIS A 82 -8.07 30.80 -14.91
N SER A 83 -8.15 29.73 -15.69
CA SER A 83 -8.90 29.77 -16.96
C SER A 83 -9.49 28.41 -17.27
N SER A 84 -10.82 28.32 -17.21
CA SER A 84 -11.55 27.47 -18.15
C SER A 84 -11.18 27.92 -19.56
N PHE A 85 -10.55 27.06 -20.34
CA PHE A 85 -10.69 27.05 -21.80
C PHE A 85 -10.18 25.70 -22.31
N SER A 86 -11.10 24.95 -22.91
CA SER A 86 -10.79 23.79 -23.75
C SER A 86 -9.89 24.22 -24.90
N ASN A 87 -8.74 23.56 -25.04
CA ASN A 87 -8.09 23.29 -26.31
C ASN A 87 -7.09 22.14 -26.10
N GLU A 88 -7.18 21.13 -26.97
CA GLU A 88 -6.27 20.01 -27.03
C GLU A 88 -4.82 20.50 -27.09
N THR A 89 -4.12 20.33 -25.98
CA THR A 89 -2.67 20.26 -25.98
C THR A 89 -2.30 18.92 -25.36
N ASN A 90 -1.35 18.25 -25.99
CA ASN A 90 -0.77 16.97 -25.64
C ASN A 90 0.01 17.10 -24.31
N SER A 91 -0.72 17.38 -23.24
CA SER A 91 -0.29 17.40 -21.86
C SER A 91 -0.56 16.01 -21.33
N ASP A 92 0.49 15.29 -20.93
CA ASP A 92 0.32 14.04 -20.21
C ASP A 92 -0.71 14.24 -19.08
N ASP A 93 -1.88 13.63 -19.24
CA ASP A 93 -3.01 13.80 -18.34
C ASP A 93 -2.61 13.23 -16.97
N LEU A 94 -2.30 14.11 -16.02
CA LEU A 94 -1.96 13.74 -14.66
C LEU A 94 -3.25 13.38 -13.93
N ILE A 95 -3.34 12.15 -13.47
CA ILE A 95 -4.45 11.68 -12.63
C ILE A 95 -3.96 11.52 -11.19
N LEU A 96 -4.85 11.70 -10.22
CA LEU A 96 -4.52 11.43 -8.82
C LEU A 96 -4.79 9.95 -8.54
N GLU A 97 -3.79 9.25 -8.01
CA GLU A 97 -3.93 7.90 -7.51
C GLU A 97 -3.78 7.90 -5.99
N THR A 98 -4.68 7.20 -5.29
CA THR A 98 -4.67 7.09 -3.84
C THR A 98 -4.60 5.63 -3.40
N ARG A 99 -3.58 5.29 -2.62
CA ARG A 99 -3.32 3.95 -2.06
C ARG A 99 -2.94 4.04 -0.59
N LEU A 100 -2.75 2.92 0.10
CA LEU A 100 -2.04 2.96 1.38
C LEU A 100 -0.62 3.54 1.17
N ALA A 101 -0.12 4.27 2.16
CA ALA A 101 1.09 5.06 2.01
C ALA A 101 2.35 4.22 1.72
N SER A 102 3.06 4.54 0.64
CA SER A 102 4.43 4.09 0.41
C SER A 102 5.42 5.08 1.01
N LEU A 103 6.51 4.59 1.59
CA LEU A 103 7.56 5.41 2.21
C LEU A 103 8.92 5.04 1.64
N HIS A 104 9.61 6.02 1.06
CA HIS A 104 10.86 5.80 0.32
C HIS A 104 12.07 6.48 0.97
N SER A 105 11.89 7.11 2.13
CA SER A 105 12.99 7.77 2.81
C SER A 105 12.76 7.98 4.31
N TYR A 106 13.86 8.16 5.03
CA TYR A 106 13.83 8.51 6.45
C TYR A 106 13.14 9.85 6.72
N PRO A 107 13.42 10.96 5.99
CA PRO A 107 12.71 12.23 6.19
C PRO A 107 11.19 12.12 5.99
N GLU A 108 10.74 11.32 5.02
CA GLU A 108 9.31 11.08 4.78
C GLU A 108 8.66 10.38 5.97
N THR A 109 9.30 9.31 6.47
CA THR A 109 8.85 8.57 7.66
C THR A 109 8.80 9.49 8.88
N LEU A 110 9.84 10.28 9.11
CA LEU A 110 9.93 11.18 10.25
C LEU A 110 8.85 12.27 10.20
N ALA A 111 8.62 12.86 9.02
CA ALA A 111 7.60 13.89 8.86
C ALA A 111 6.18 13.32 9.06
N LEU A 112 5.91 12.13 8.54
CA LEU A 112 4.65 11.41 8.74
C LEU A 112 4.38 11.17 10.23
N VAL A 113 5.36 10.61 10.95
CA VAL A 113 5.24 10.27 12.37
C VAL A 113 5.09 11.53 13.22
N LYS A 114 5.88 12.57 12.97
CA LYS A 114 5.75 13.87 13.66
C LYS A 114 4.36 14.50 13.48
N TRP A 115 3.76 14.30 12.32
CA TRP A 115 2.42 14.80 12.03
C TRP A 115 1.34 13.98 12.77
N ILE A 116 1.46 12.65 12.78
CA ILE A 116 0.45 11.73 13.34
C ILE A 116 0.56 11.56 14.87
N SER A 117 1.75 11.64 15.45
CA SER A 117 2.04 11.33 16.87
C SER A 117 1.28 12.17 17.89
N LYS A 118 0.57 13.21 17.45
CA LYS A 118 -0.31 14.04 18.30
C LYS A 118 -1.64 13.39 18.64
N GLN A 119 -2.03 12.31 17.95
CA GLN A 119 -3.39 11.76 18.03
C GLN A 119 -3.50 10.51 18.93
N GLU A 120 -2.61 9.52 18.80
CA GLU A 120 -2.75 8.23 19.49
C GLU A 120 -1.42 7.48 19.79
N LYS A 121 -1.49 6.42 20.62
CA LYS A 121 -0.33 5.64 21.14
C LYS A 121 -0.04 4.31 20.44
N HIS A 122 -0.76 3.95 19.37
CA HIS A 122 -0.65 2.60 18.78
C HIS A 122 0.25 2.56 17.53
N SER A 123 0.00 1.68 16.55
CA SER A 123 0.67 1.66 15.25
C SER A 123 -0.38 1.69 14.12
N PHE A 124 -0.04 2.24 12.96
CA PHE A 124 -0.97 2.43 11.84
C PHE A 124 -0.49 1.71 10.59
N TRP A 125 -1.42 1.27 9.75
CA TRP A 125 -1.11 0.65 8.47
C TRP A 125 -0.52 1.66 7.49
N ILE A 126 0.55 1.22 6.81
CA ILE A 126 1.07 1.80 5.58
C ILE A 126 0.97 0.74 4.48
N GLY A 127 1.28 1.09 3.23
CA GLY A 127 1.01 0.24 2.06
C GLY A 127 2.00 -0.90 1.83
N GLY A 128 2.78 -1.28 2.84
CA GLY A 128 3.86 -2.27 2.72
C GLY A 128 3.37 -3.67 3.05
N THR A 129 3.84 -4.65 2.29
CA THR A 129 3.69 -6.07 2.57
C THR A 129 5.04 -6.75 2.48
N VAL A 130 5.29 -7.71 3.37
CA VAL A 130 6.55 -8.47 3.41
C VAL A 130 6.23 -9.95 3.26
N THR A 131 6.86 -10.58 2.27
CA THR A 131 6.77 -12.02 2.06
C THR A 131 8.13 -12.65 2.29
N LYS A 132 8.17 -13.74 3.06
CA LYS A 132 9.38 -14.57 3.18
C LYS A 132 9.40 -15.59 2.06
N THR A 133 10.48 -15.62 1.29
CA THR A 133 10.69 -16.61 0.23
C THR A 133 12.10 -17.17 0.30
N LEU A 134 12.43 -18.10 -0.59
CA LEU A 134 13.77 -18.65 -0.76
C LEU A 134 14.39 -18.10 -2.03
N ASN A 135 15.68 -17.74 -1.97
CA ASN A 135 16.45 -17.47 -3.17
C ASN A 135 16.87 -18.78 -3.88
N GLU A 136 17.59 -18.66 -5.00
CA GLU A 136 18.11 -19.81 -5.77
C GLU A 136 19.02 -20.76 -4.97
N TYR A 137 19.57 -20.29 -3.84
CA TYR A 137 20.42 -21.05 -2.93
C TYR A 137 19.68 -21.56 -1.68
N LEU A 138 18.34 -21.58 -1.71
CA LEU A 138 17.48 -22.00 -0.59
C LEU A 138 17.68 -21.19 0.69
N ARG A 139 18.17 -19.95 0.58
CA ARG A 139 18.31 -19.04 1.73
C ARG A 139 17.05 -18.18 1.87
N PRO A 140 16.55 -17.98 3.10
CA PRO A 140 15.40 -17.13 3.34
C PRO A 140 15.74 -15.68 2.99
N ILE A 141 14.90 -15.06 2.18
CA ILE A 141 14.92 -13.64 1.85
C ILE A 141 13.54 -13.03 2.13
N PHE A 142 13.51 -11.75 2.46
CA PHE A 142 12.28 -11.00 2.70
C PHE A 142 12.09 -9.99 1.58
N ILE A 143 10.93 -10.03 0.93
CA ILE A 143 10.60 -9.13 -0.17
C ILE A 143 9.55 -8.14 0.33
N LEU A 144 9.90 -6.86 0.34
CA LEU A 144 8.99 -5.74 0.59
C LEU A 144 8.31 -5.32 -0.72
N GLN A 145 6.99 -5.25 -0.72
CA GLN A 145 6.18 -4.79 -1.85
C GLN A 145 5.19 -3.71 -1.39
N TRP A 146 5.09 -2.64 -2.16
CA TRP A 146 4.13 -1.57 -1.93
C TRP A 146 2.84 -1.80 -2.73
N THR A 147 1.70 -1.48 -2.11
CA THR A 147 0.36 -1.59 -2.73
C THR A 147 0.16 -0.64 -3.93
N ASP A 148 0.93 0.44 -4.00
CA ASP A 148 0.95 1.38 -5.14
C ASP A 148 1.89 0.93 -6.28
N GLY A 149 2.57 -0.21 -6.14
CA GLY A 149 3.49 -0.74 -7.13
C GLY A 149 4.83 0.00 -7.21
N SER A 150 5.09 0.95 -6.31
CA SER A 150 6.40 1.58 -6.18
C SER A 150 7.46 0.58 -5.72
N ARG A 151 8.74 0.93 -5.89
CA ARG A 151 9.86 0.04 -5.56
C ARG A 151 10.05 -0.03 -4.03
N GLY A 152 10.31 -1.23 -3.50
CA GLY A 152 10.75 -1.42 -2.11
C GLY A 152 12.24 -1.11 -1.95
N ASP A 153 12.64 0.14 -2.19
CA ASP A 153 14.03 0.61 -2.16
C ASP A 153 14.49 1.13 -0.79
N PHE A 154 13.55 1.34 0.12
CA PHE A 154 13.78 1.78 1.48
C PHE A 154 13.00 0.92 2.46
N SER A 155 13.60 0.64 3.62
CA SER A 155 12.94 -0.08 4.70
C SER A 155 13.43 0.38 6.06
N PHE A 156 12.48 0.66 6.95
CA PHE A 156 12.75 0.95 8.36
C PHE A 156 12.29 -0.20 9.28
N LEU A 157 12.23 -1.41 8.71
CA LEU A 157 12.00 -2.64 9.48
C LEU A 157 13.17 -2.84 10.43
N LYS A 158 12.86 -3.12 11.70
CA LYS A 158 13.86 -3.48 12.69
C LYS A 158 14.49 -4.82 12.30
N LEU A 159 15.77 -4.80 11.92
CA LEU A 159 16.52 -6.00 11.57
C LEU A 159 17.70 -6.20 12.53
N PRO A 160 17.91 -7.42 13.05
CA PRO A 160 16.97 -8.57 13.04
C PRO A 160 15.81 -8.35 14.03
N SER A 161 14.59 -8.77 13.67
CA SER A 161 13.47 -8.87 14.62
C SER A 161 13.05 -10.32 14.78
N GLU A 162 12.64 -10.67 16.00
CA GLU A 162 12.02 -11.97 16.31
C GLU A 162 10.80 -12.21 15.41
N GLU A 163 10.02 -11.16 15.13
CA GLU A 163 8.87 -11.17 14.22
C GLU A 163 9.20 -11.74 12.83
N LEU A 164 10.37 -11.43 12.27
CA LEU A 164 10.78 -11.92 10.94
C LEU A 164 11.19 -13.40 10.97
N SER A 165 11.69 -13.87 12.12
CA SER A 165 12.10 -15.26 12.28
C SER A 165 10.90 -16.21 12.26
N GLU A 166 9.76 -15.76 12.79
CA GLU A 166 8.51 -16.51 12.90
C GLU A 166 7.74 -16.66 11.59
N ILE A 167 7.97 -15.75 10.61
CA ILE A 167 7.29 -15.81 9.30
C ILE A 167 7.66 -17.12 8.61
N ARG A 168 6.67 -17.86 8.12
CA ARG A 168 6.87 -19.07 7.32
C ARG A 168 7.21 -18.72 5.87
N VAL A 169 7.93 -19.61 5.18
CA VAL A 169 8.15 -19.43 3.73
C VAL A 169 6.80 -19.43 3.02
N GLY A 170 6.57 -18.42 2.18
CA GLY A 170 5.29 -18.18 1.49
C GLY A 170 4.28 -17.37 2.30
N GLU A 171 4.53 -17.13 3.59
CA GLU A 171 3.66 -16.29 4.42
C GLU A 171 3.91 -14.80 4.13
N GLN A 172 2.81 -14.05 4.09
CA GLN A 172 2.80 -12.61 3.89
C GLN A 172 2.38 -11.92 5.19
N ARG A 173 3.10 -10.87 5.57
CA ARG A 173 2.76 -9.96 6.66
C ARG A 173 2.58 -8.56 6.14
N CYS A 174 1.79 -7.77 6.86
CA CYS A 174 1.50 -6.39 6.53
C CYS A 174 2.29 -5.44 7.42
N VAL A 175 2.70 -4.30 6.87
CA VAL A 175 3.60 -3.35 7.52
C VAL A 175 2.81 -2.26 8.23
N SER A 176 3.10 -2.07 9.51
CA SER A 176 2.61 -0.93 10.29
C SER A 176 3.75 -0.01 10.73
N VAL A 177 3.45 1.23 11.08
CA VAL A 177 4.41 2.19 11.65
C VAL A 177 4.01 2.54 13.08
N ASP A 178 4.96 2.41 14.00
CA ASP A 178 4.79 2.83 15.39
C ASP A 178 4.78 4.38 15.50
N TYR A 179 3.80 4.93 16.23
CA TYR A 179 3.57 6.38 16.29
C TYR A 179 4.67 7.14 17.05
N LEU A 180 5.44 6.45 17.89
CA LEU A 180 6.46 7.09 18.74
C LEU A 180 7.85 7.03 18.11
N SER A 181 8.21 5.87 17.59
CA SER A 181 9.55 5.58 17.08
C SER A 181 9.65 5.72 15.55
N GLY A 182 8.53 5.64 14.84
CA GLY A 182 8.52 5.53 13.38
C GLY A 182 9.09 4.21 12.84
N GLN A 183 9.43 3.26 13.72
CA GLN A 183 9.88 1.93 13.32
C GLN A 183 8.73 1.16 12.68
N TRP A 184 9.09 0.35 11.69
CA TRP A 184 8.13 -0.48 11.00
C TRP A 184 8.02 -1.84 11.71
N GLY A 185 6.79 -2.25 11.98
CA GLY A 185 6.45 -3.56 12.56
C GLY A 185 5.71 -4.45 11.56
N LEU A 186 5.79 -5.76 11.75
CA LEU A 186 5.11 -6.74 10.91
C LEU A 186 3.98 -7.43 11.67
N HIS A 187 2.80 -7.42 11.06
CA HIS A 187 1.59 -7.95 11.68
C HIS A 187 0.79 -8.81 10.69
N PRO A 188 -0.04 -9.74 11.19
CA PRO A 188 -1.09 -10.37 10.40
C PRO A 188 -1.96 -9.31 9.73
N CYS A 189 -2.28 -9.52 8.46
CA CYS A 189 -2.99 -8.53 7.64
C CYS A 189 -4.46 -8.34 8.05
N GLU A 190 -5.00 -9.30 8.81
CA GLU A 190 -6.36 -9.31 9.35
C GLU A 190 -6.53 -8.43 10.60
N GLU A 191 -5.44 -7.98 11.20
CA GLU A 191 -5.49 -7.07 12.34
C GLU A 191 -6.08 -5.71 11.95
N LYS A 192 -6.91 -5.15 12.83
CA LYS A 192 -7.54 -3.84 12.60
C LYS A 192 -6.69 -2.72 13.16
N ARG A 193 -6.31 -1.77 12.31
CA ARG A 193 -5.57 -0.57 12.71
C ARG A 193 -6.09 0.65 11.97
N TYR A 194 -5.80 1.83 12.50
CA TYR A 194 -5.87 3.06 11.70
C TYR A 194 -4.83 3.00 10.59
N PHE A 195 -4.98 3.87 9.60
CA PHE A 195 -4.20 3.74 8.39
C PHE A 195 -3.97 5.08 7.71
N VAL A 196 -2.90 5.13 6.91
CA VAL A 196 -2.54 6.32 6.15
C VAL A 196 -2.67 6.02 4.67
N CYS A 197 -3.49 6.82 4.01
CA CYS A 197 -3.55 6.87 2.55
C CYS A 197 -2.55 7.90 2.02
N LEU A 198 -1.92 7.59 0.90
CA LEU A 198 -1.09 8.50 0.12
C LEU A 198 -1.77 8.76 -1.21
N THR A 199 -1.92 10.04 -1.56
CA THR A 199 -2.38 10.51 -2.85
C THR A 199 -1.22 11.14 -3.61
N VAL A 200 -0.97 10.67 -4.82
CA VAL A 200 0.09 11.17 -5.70
C VAL A 200 -0.42 11.43 -7.12
N PRO A 201 0.12 12.44 -7.82
CA PRO A 201 -0.12 12.62 -9.25
C PRO A 201 0.66 11.57 -10.06
N VAL A 202 -0.03 10.85 -10.93
CA VAL A 202 0.53 9.84 -11.84
C VAL A 202 0.13 10.14 -13.28
N LEU A 203 1.02 9.85 -14.23
CA LEU A 203 0.73 10.00 -15.66
C LEU A 203 -0.26 8.92 -16.10
N ARG A 204 -1.36 9.30 -16.77
CA ARG A 204 -2.42 8.38 -17.23
C ARG A 204 -1.89 7.22 -18.09
N ASN A 205 -0.80 7.41 -18.81
CA ASN A 205 -0.17 6.36 -19.63
C ASN A 205 0.47 5.23 -18.80
N LYS A 206 0.84 5.46 -17.53
CA LYS A 206 1.32 4.39 -16.63
C LYS A 206 0.20 3.51 -16.08
N VAL A 207 -1.04 4.02 -16.04
CA VAL A 207 -2.19 3.31 -15.44
C VAL A 207 -2.74 2.21 -16.36
N ARG A 208 -2.46 2.26 -17.66
CA ARG A 208 -2.94 1.25 -18.63
C ARG A 208 -2.17 -0.08 -18.59
N HIS A 209 -1.12 -0.22 -17.80
CA HIS A 209 -0.25 -1.41 -17.82
C HIS A 209 -0.49 -2.46 -16.73
N THR A 210 -1.52 -2.33 -15.90
CA THR A 210 -1.80 -3.30 -14.81
C THR A 210 -3.10 -4.13 -14.94
N LEU A 211 -3.72 -4.16 -16.13
CA LEU A 211 -4.80 -5.12 -16.42
C LEU A 211 -4.32 -6.19 -17.42
N PRO A 212 -4.12 -7.46 -17.03
CA PRO A 212 -3.83 -8.52 -17.98
C PRO A 212 -5.13 -8.98 -18.63
N THR A 213 -5.67 -8.17 -19.53
CA THR A 213 -6.71 -8.62 -20.45
C THR A 213 -6.27 -8.29 -21.87
N ASN A 214 -5.50 -9.22 -22.43
CA ASN A 214 -5.63 -9.72 -23.80
C ASN A 214 -4.45 -10.65 -24.09
N ILE A 215 -4.74 -11.94 -24.24
CA ILE A 215 -3.88 -12.89 -24.94
C ILE A 215 -3.98 -12.53 -26.42
N PRO A 216 -2.93 -12.03 -27.09
CA PRO A 216 -2.95 -11.95 -28.53
C PRO A 216 -2.75 -13.38 -29.07
N SER A 217 -3.76 -13.87 -29.79
CA SER A 217 -3.64 -15.00 -30.71
C SER A 217 -2.39 -14.84 -31.59
N PRO A 218 -1.65 -15.92 -31.91
CA PRO A 218 -0.37 -15.80 -32.59
C PRO A 218 -0.54 -15.21 -33.99
N ALA A 219 -0.05 -13.98 -34.18
CA ALA A 219 0.06 -13.36 -35.49
C ALA A 219 1.07 -14.13 -36.34
N LYS A 220 0.72 -14.34 -37.62
CA LYS A 220 1.55 -14.96 -38.66
C LYS A 220 2.96 -14.35 -38.68
N GLN A 221 3.98 -15.19 -38.63
CA GLN A 221 5.38 -14.77 -38.75
C GLN A 221 5.65 -14.15 -40.14
N PRO A 222 6.44 -13.06 -40.23
CA PRO A 222 6.90 -12.50 -41.49
C PRO A 222 7.89 -13.44 -42.21
N SER A 223 7.81 -13.44 -43.55
CA SER A 223 8.38 -14.44 -44.46
C SER A 223 9.90 -14.40 -44.69
N TRP A 224 10.68 -13.77 -43.81
CA TRP A 224 12.14 -13.62 -43.99
C TRP A 224 12.98 -14.28 -42.90
N VAL A 225 12.37 -15.08 -42.03
CA VAL A 225 13.12 -15.89 -41.06
C VAL A 225 13.46 -17.24 -41.71
N ALA A 226 14.76 -17.51 -41.88
CA ALA A 226 15.24 -18.80 -42.36
C ALA A 226 14.70 -19.95 -41.47
N PRO A 227 14.34 -21.11 -42.04
CA PRO A 227 13.82 -22.22 -41.25
C PRO A 227 14.83 -22.64 -40.16
N ARG A 228 14.39 -22.67 -38.90
CA ARG A 228 15.17 -23.31 -37.84
C ARG A 228 15.30 -24.81 -38.15
N PRO A 229 16.47 -25.43 -37.94
CA PRO A 229 16.59 -26.88 -38.00
C PRO A 229 15.59 -27.50 -37.02
N VAL A 230 14.76 -28.42 -37.51
CA VAL A 230 13.90 -29.25 -36.67
C VAL A 230 14.82 -30.11 -35.82
N LEU A 231 15.02 -29.72 -34.56
CA LEU A 231 15.66 -30.57 -33.57
C LEU A 231 14.66 -31.69 -33.25
N ARG A 232 14.82 -32.84 -33.90
CA ARG A 232 14.13 -34.07 -33.50
C ARG A 232 14.51 -34.35 -32.05
N SER A 233 13.51 -34.42 -31.17
CA SER A 233 13.70 -34.92 -29.81
C SER A 233 14.27 -36.34 -29.87
N PRO A 234 15.33 -36.66 -29.10
CA PRO A 234 15.76 -38.04 -28.92
C PRO A 234 14.73 -38.80 -28.08
N PRO A 235 14.61 -40.14 -28.23
CA PRO A 235 13.69 -40.94 -27.45
C PRO A 235 14.02 -40.86 -25.95
N PRO A 236 13.03 -41.09 -25.06
CA PRO A 236 13.21 -40.96 -23.62
C PRO A 236 14.30 -41.91 -23.14
N ARG A 237 15.35 -41.34 -22.55
CA ARG A 237 16.46 -42.08 -21.96
C ARG A 237 16.04 -42.58 -20.59
N ASN A 238 16.02 -43.90 -20.45
CA ASN A 238 15.82 -44.74 -19.26
C ASN A 238 15.94 -44.00 -17.91
N GLN A 239 14.83 -43.92 -17.17
CA GLN A 239 14.88 -43.71 -15.74
C GLN A 239 15.35 -45.02 -15.08
N LEU A 240 16.35 -44.97 -14.21
CA LEU A 240 16.76 -46.13 -13.42
C LEU A 240 15.57 -46.58 -12.56
N THR A 241 15.31 -47.88 -12.56
CA THR A 241 14.27 -48.45 -11.71
C THR A 241 14.68 -48.38 -10.24
N ALA A 242 13.72 -48.36 -9.32
CA ALA A 242 13.97 -48.27 -7.88
C ALA A 242 14.91 -49.38 -7.35
N GLU A 243 14.96 -50.51 -8.05
CA GLU A 243 15.81 -51.66 -7.71
C GLU A 243 17.28 -51.44 -8.11
N GLU A 244 17.50 -50.69 -9.18
CA GLU A 244 18.80 -50.30 -9.70
C GLU A 244 19.44 -49.21 -8.83
N LEU A 245 18.61 -48.31 -8.30
CA LEU A 245 19.03 -47.31 -7.31
C LEU A 245 19.42 -47.95 -5.97
N ARG A 246 18.72 -49.02 -5.54
CA ARG A 246 19.04 -49.74 -4.30
C ARG A 246 20.39 -50.46 -4.35
N ARG A 247 20.77 -51.04 -5.50
CA ARG A 247 22.07 -51.71 -5.66
C ARG A 247 23.27 -50.77 -5.69
N LEU A 248 23.07 -49.50 -6.06
CA LEU A 248 24.15 -48.50 -6.09
C LEU A 248 24.40 -47.86 -4.71
N LEU A 249 23.49 -48.04 -3.77
CA LEU A 249 23.55 -47.45 -2.43
C LEU A 249 23.82 -48.48 -1.31
N SER A 250 24.15 -49.72 -1.69
CA SER A 250 24.64 -50.80 -0.83
C SER A 250 26.10 -51.10 -1.13
#